data_AF-A0A4Y2G024-F1
#
_entry.id   AF-A0A4Y2G024-F1
#
_cell.length_a   1.000
_cell.length_b   1.000
_cell.length_c   1.000
_cell.angle_alpha   90.00
_cell.angle_beta   90.00
_cell.angle_gamma   90.00
#
_symmetry.space_group_name_H-M   'P 1'
#
loop_
_entity.id
_entity.type
_entity.pdbx_description
1 polymer ?
#
loop_
_entity_poly.entity_id
_entity_poly.type
_entity_poly.pdbx_seq_one_letter_code
_entity_poly.pdbx_strand_id
1 'polypeptide(L)'
;MCELRNFYGNAAGTRLFFNERDSDVSIRVEWEGQKWQFPGHKLVLCIMSDVFRTMLETDMIEKNSNTITIKDCSPFAVKQFL
;
A
#
# COMPACT_ATOMS: atom_id res chain seq x y z
N MET A 1 -7.59 -17.93 15.36
CA MET A 1 -8.90 -17.28 15.57
C MET A 1 -8.65 -15.94 16.23
N CYS A 2 -9.04 -14.88 15.52
CA CYS A 2 -9.29 -13.52 16.01
C CYS A 2 -8.17 -12.74 16.70
N GLU A 3 -7.42 -11.96 15.91
CA GLU A 3 -7.23 -10.52 16.20
C GLU A 3 -7.30 -9.71 14.88
N LEU A 4 -8.41 -9.86 14.15
CA LEU A 4 -8.88 -8.80 13.24
C LEU A 4 -9.42 -7.67 14.13
N ARG A 5 -8.53 -6.92 14.78
CA ARG A 5 -8.90 -5.64 15.40
C ARG A 5 -9.34 -4.71 14.27
N ASN A 6 -10.63 -4.41 14.28
CA ASN A 6 -11.29 -3.38 13.48
C ASN A 6 -10.38 -2.15 13.27
N PHE A 7 -9.84 -2.00 12.07
CA PHE A 7 -9.24 -0.74 11.59
C PHE A 7 -10.30 0.18 10.96
N TYR A 8 -11.57 0.01 11.32
CA TYR A 8 -12.59 1.04 11.11
C TYR A 8 -12.55 2.00 12.31
N GLY A 9 -11.93 3.18 12.19
CA GLY A 9 -12.23 4.24 13.17
C GLY A 9 -11.19 5.31 13.47
N ASN A 10 -10.14 5.53 12.67
CA ASN A 10 -9.31 6.72 12.82
C ASN A 10 -9.29 7.53 11.52
N ALA A 11 -10.03 8.64 11.49
CA ALA A 11 -10.05 9.57 10.35
C ALA A 11 -8.66 10.08 9.96
N ALA A 12 -7.71 10.14 10.90
CA ALA A 12 -6.33 10.51 10.65
C ALA A 12 -5.55 9.39 9.93
N GLY A 13 -5.80 8.11 10.23
CA GLY A 13 -5.16 6.98 9.55
C GLY A 13 -5.54 6.94 8.07
N THR A 14 -6.84 6.99 7.78
CA THR A 14 -7.36 7.05 6.40
C THR A 14 -6.83 8.28 5.65
N ARG A 15 -6.77 9.45 6.29
CA ARG A 15 -6.16 10.64 5.69
C ARG A 15 -4.67 10.46 5.42
N LEU A 16 -3.96 9.74 6.28
CA LEU A 16 -2.54 9.50 6.13
C LEU A 16 -2.25 8.50 5.00
N PHE A 17 -3.08 7.49 4.75
CA PHE A 17 -2.89 6.59 3.60
C PHE A 17 -3.34 7.20 2.27
N PHE A 18 -4.49 7.88 2.24
CA PHE A 18 -5.11 8.37 1.00
C PHE A 18 -4.77 9.83 0.66
N ASN A 19 -3.78 10.45 1.32
CA ASN A 19 -3.33 11.79 0.95
C ASN A 19 -2.42 11.75 -0.29
N GLU A 20 -2.92 12.29 -1.39
CA GLU A 20 -2.17 12.38 -2.66
C GLU A 20 -1.04 13.41 -2.64
N ARG A 21 -1.11 14.45 -1.79
CA ARG A 21 -0.16 15.56 -1.81
C ARG A 21 1.24 15.18 -1.33
N ASP A 22 1.29 14.32 -0.32
CA ASP A 22 2.54 13.95 0.37
C ASP A 22 2.94 12.49 0.09
N SER A 23 2.28 11.85 -0.89
CA SER A 23 2.55 10.46 -1.27
C SER A 23 3.90 10.32 -1.97
N ASP A 24 4.75 9.42 -1.48
CA ASP A 24 6.09 9.14 -2.00
C ASP A 24 6.20 7.75 -2.67
N VAL A 25 5.09 6.99 -2.69
CA VAL A 25 4.98 5.69 -3.36
C VAL A 25 3.56 5.46 -3.86
N SER A 26 3.44 4.82 -5.02
CA SER A 26 2.14 4.44 -5.58
C SER A 26 1.98 2.92 -5.66
N ILE A 27 0.85 2.42 -5.17
CA ILE A 27 0.51 1.00 -5.23
C ILE A 27 -0.40 0.79 -6.45
N ARG A 28 0.12 0.09 -7.46
CA ARG A 28 -0.64 -0.34 -8.63
C ARG A 28 -1.15 -1.75 -8.40
N VAL A 29 -2.44 -1.95 -8.62
CA VAL A 29 -3.07 -3.28 -8.56
C VAL A 29 -3.50 -3.64 -9.98
N GLU A 30 -3.04 -4.78 -10.48
CA GLU A 30 -3.52 -5.37 -11.73
C GLU A 30 -4.36 -6.60 -11.39
N TRP A 31 -5.68 -6.52 -11.58
CA TRP A 31 -6.62 -7.59 -11.26
C TRP A 31 -7.60 -7.78 -12.42
N GLU A 32 -7.75 -9.01 -12.91
CA GLU A 32 -8.65 -9.35 -14.03
C GLU A 32 -8.50 -8.44 -15.27
N GLY A 33 -7.26 -8.04 -15.60
CA GLY A 33 -6.95 -7.17 -16.75
C GLY A 33 -7.26 -5.69 -16.55
N GLN A 34 -7.79 -5.31 -15.37
CA GLN A 34 -8.02 -3.93 -14.97
C GLN A 34 -6.88 -3.45 -14.07
N LYS A 35 -6.68 -2.13 -14.02
CA LYS A 35 -5.61 -1.47 -13.27
C LYS A 35 -6.18 -0.45 -12.30
N TRP A 36 -5.74 -0.50 -11.05
CA TRP A 36 -6.04 0.48 -10.02
C TRP A 36 -4.75 1.07 -9.50
N GLN A 37 -4.83 2.30 -8.99
CA GLN A 37 -3.70 3.00 -8.42
C GLN A 37 -4.14 3.65 -7.11
N PHE A 38 -3.34 3.41 -6.07
CA PHE A 38 -3.55 4.01 -4.75
C PHE A 38 -2.32 4.82 -4.37
N PRO A 39 -2.49 6.05 -3.83
CA PRO A 39 -1.39 6.74 -3.17
C PRO A 39 -1.02 6.00 -1.88
N GLY A 40 0.23 6.15 -1.46
CA GLY A 40 0.74 5.59 -0.22
C GLY A 40 1.99 6.32 0.28
N HIS A 41 2.44 5.91 1.46
CA HIS A 41 3.63 6.48 2.11
C HIS A 41 4.59 5.35 2.49
N LYS A 42 5.83 5.40 2.00
CA LYS A 42 6.85 4.35 2.21
C LYS A 42 7.03 4.05 3.69
N LEU A 43 7.19 5.09 4.51
CA LEU A 43 7.38 4.97 5.97
C LEU A 43 6.28 4.11 6.60
N VAL A 44 5.03 4.34 6.20
CA VAL A 44 3.86 3.67 6.77
C VAL A 44 3.82 2.21 6.32
N LEU A 45 4.04 1.96 5.02
CA LEU A 45 4.10 0.61 4.48
C LEU A 45 5.23 -0.23 5.11
N CYS A 46 6.41 0.36 5.31
CA CYS A 46 7.57 -0.29 5.93
C CYS A 46 7.37 -0.56 7.44
N ILE A 47 6.51 0.20 8.12
CA ILE A 47 6.13 -0.07 9.51
C ILE A 47 5.09 -1.18 9.58
N MET A 48 4.16 -1.24 8.62
CA MET A 48 3.08 -2.24 8.61
C MET A 48 3.51 -3.61 8.07
N SER A 49 4.58 -3.68 7.27
CA SER A 49 5.06 -4.94 6.71
C SER A 49 6.55 -4.91 6.36
N ASP A 50 7.28 -5.91 6.86
CA ASP A 50 8.68 -6.14 6.50
C ASP A 50 8.85 -6.52 5.01
N VAL A 51 7.79 -7.02 4.36
CA VAL A 51 7.79 -7.28 2.91
C VAL A 51 7.91 -5.97 2.14
N PHE A 52 7.11 -4.95 2.51
CA PHE A 52 7.21 -3.63 1.89
C PHE A 52 8.54 -2.95 2.21
N ARG A 53 9.03 -3.11 3.43
CA ARG A 53 10.36 -2.62 3.81
C ARG A 53 11.44 -3.20 2.91
N THR A 54 11.47 -4.52 2.78
CA THR A 54 12.44 -5.21 1.92
C THR A 54 12.33 -4.71 0.48
N MET A 55 11.11 -4.64 -0.06
CA MET A 55 10.84 -4.19 -1.43
C MET A 55 11.26 -2.74 -1.71
N LEU A 56 11.19 -1.85 -0.72
CA LEU A 56 11.49 -0.42 -0.86
C LEU A 56 12.93 -0.06 -0.46
N GLU A 57 13.57 -0.84 0.41
CA GLU A 57 14.94 -0.57 0.89
C GLU A 57 16.02 -1.30 0.07
N THR A 58 15.72 -2.49 -0.45
CA THR A 58 16.64 -3.18 -1.37
C THR A 58 16.63 -2.55 -2.77
N ASP A 59 17.73 -2.66 -3.52
CA ASP A 59 17.86 -2.18 -4.91
C ASP A 59 17.01 -2.98 -5.91
N MET A 60 15.71 -3.08 -5.65
CA MET A 60 14.70 -3.62 -6.54
C MET A 60 14.08 -2.50 -7.39
N ILE A 61 13.39 -2.88 -8.47
CA ILE A 61 12.80 -1.94 -9.46
C ILE A 61 11.82 -0.97 -8.79
N GLU A 62 11.18 -1.41 -7.71
CA GLU A 62 10.23 -0.67 -6.89
C GLU A 62 10.88 0.52 -6.16
N LYS A 63 12.16 0.42 -5.77
CA LYS A 63 12.93 1.52 -5.17
C LYS A 63 13.18 2.65 -6.17
N ASN A 64 13.46 2.31 -7.43
CA ASN A 64 13.77 3.28 -8.49
C ASN A 64 12.52 3.87 -9.17
N SER A 65 11.40 3.15 -9.14
CA SER A 65 10.15 3.58 -9.77
C SER A 65 9.13 4.19 -8.81
N ASN A 66 9.37 4.13 -7.50
CA ASN A 66 8.42 4.52 -6.44
C ASN A 66 7.02 3.92 -6.66
N THR A 67 6.96 2.76 -7.30
CA THR A 67 5.72 2.11 -7.70
C THR A 67 5.79 0.64 -7.34
N ILE A 68 4.83 0.16 -6.55
CA ILE A 68 4.69 -1.25 -6.19
C ILE A 68 3.56 -1.84 -7.01
N THR A 69 3.82 -2.90 -7.78
CA THR A 69 2.78 -3.57 -8.58
C THR A 69 2.33 -4.87 -7.91
N ILE A 70 1.05 -4.96 -7.57
CA ILE A 70 0.41 -6.12 -6.96
C ILE A 70 -0.50 -6.78 -8.01
N LYS A 71 -0.27 -8.06 -8.29
CA LYS A 71 -1.07 -8.83 -9.27
C LYS A 71 -1.93 -9.93 -8.64
N ASP A 72 -1.62 -10.29 -7.40
CA ASP A 72 -2.17 -11.49 -6.75
C ASP A 72 -3.31 -11.17 -5.77
N CYS A 73 -3.76 -9.91 -5.71
CA CYS A 73 -4.80 -9.47 -4.78
C CYS A 73 -5.79 -8.54 -5.46
N SER A 74 -7.06 -8.64 -5.06
CA SER A 74 -8.10 -7.74 -5.54
C SER A 74 -7.86 -6.31 -5.03
N PRO A 75 -8.27 -5.28 -5.78
CA PRO A 75 -8.15 -3.89 -5.36
C PRO A 75 -8.92 -3.61 -4.05
N PHE A 76 -9.99 -4.36 -3.78
CA PHE A 76 -10.75 -4.26 -2.53
C PHE A 76 -9.92 -4.72 -1.33
N ALA A 77 -9.22 -5.86 -1.45
CA ALA A 77 -8.37 -6.38 -0.38
C ALA A 77 -7.20 -5.43 -0.09
N VAL A 78 -6.57 -4.90 -1.14
CA VAL A 78 -5.49 -3.91 -1.00
C VAL A 78 -6.01 -2.63 -0.34
N LYS A 79 -7.17 -2.13 -0.74
CA LYS A 79 -7.78 -0.94 -0.13
C LYS A 79 -8.21 -1.16 1.32
N GLN A 80 -8.51 -2.39 1.73
CA GLN A 80 -8.83 -2.71 3.13
C GLN A 80 -7.57 -2.78 4.02
N PHE A 81 -6.43 -3.09 3.42
CA PHE A 81 -5.14 -3.08 4.10
C PHE A 81 -4.60 -1.66 4.32
N LEU A 82 -4.87 -0.74 3.38
CA LEU A 82 -4.53 0.69 3.44
C LEU A 82 -5.54 1.49 4.27
#